data_AF-Q866A1-F1
#
_entry.id   AF-Q866A1-F1
#
_cell.length_a   1.000
_cell.length_b   1.000
_cell.length_c   1.000
_cell.angle_alpha   90.00
_cell.angle_beta   90.00
_cell.angle_gamma   90.00
#
_symmetry.space_group_name_H-M   'P 1'
#
loop_
_entity.id
_entity.type
_entity.pdbx_description
1 polymer ?
#
loop_
_entity_poly.entity_id
_entity_poly.type
_entity_poly.pdbx_seq_one_letter_code
_entity_poly.pdbx_strand_id
1 'polypeptide(L)'
;GIVNVASSTNLLTDSKSLQLVLEPSLQLLSRKQRRLIRQNPGILHSVSGGLQSAVRECKWQFRNRRWNCPTASGPHLFGKIVNRGCRETAIIFAITSAGVP
;
A
#
# COMPACT_ATOMS: atom_id res chain seq x y z
N GLY A 1 47.50 24.90 0.63
CA GLY A 1 46.82 25.31 1.87
C GLY A 1 45.38 24.88 1.76
N ILE A 2 44.96 23.97 2.64
CA ILE A 2 43.64 23.34 2.59
C ILE A 2 42.68 24.19 3.42
N VAL A 3 41.59 24.68 2.83
CA VAL A 3 40.56 25.45 3.53
C VAL A 3 39.56 24.53 4.21
N ASN A 4 39.21 24.91 5.43
CA ASN A 4 38.30 24.24 6.35
C ASN A 4 36.84 24.62 6.04
N VAL A 5 35.90 23.68 6.04
CA VAL A 5 34.47 23.96 6.25
C VAL A 5 33.91 22.92 7.22
N ALA A 6 33.58 23.37 8.43
CA ALA A 6 32.83 22.60 9.42
C ALA A 6 31.36 22.50 9.00
N SER A 7 30.74 21.33 9.14
CA SER A 7 29.28 21.25 9.25
C SER A 7 28.87 20.06 10.10
N SER A 8 28.57 20.37 11.36
CA SER A 8 27.98 19.49 12.35
C SER A 8 26.58 19.04 11.90
N THR A 9 26.35 17.73 11.74
CA THR A 9 24.98 17.20 11.82
C THR A 9 24.98 15.85 12.55
N ASN A 10 24.22 15.81 13.65
CA ASN A 10 24.00 14.65 14.51
C ASN A 10 23.33 13.52 13.73
N LEU A 11 24.07 12.45 13.43
CA LEU A 11 23.51 11.21 12.87
C LEU A 11 22.90 10.36 14.01
N LEU A 12 21.70 10.73 14.46
CA LEU A 12 20.77 9.74 15.00
C LEU A 12 19.86 9.33 13.84
N THR A 13 20.40 8.52 12.94
CA THR A 13 19.65 7.90 11.84
C THR A 13 18.77 6.81 12.44
N ASP A 14 17.53 7.21 12.75
CA ASP A 14 16.43 6.34 13.14
C ASP A 14 16.35 5.11 12.19
N SER A 15 16.69 3.93 12.72
CA SER A 15 16.78 2.69 11.96
C SER A 15 15.46 2.28 11.30
N LYS A 16 14.31 2.74 11.81
CA LYS A 16 12.99 2.53 11.20
C LYS A 16 12.85 3.24 9.85
N SER A 17 13.43 4.43 9.72
CA SER A 17 13.38 5.21 8.48
C SER A 17 14.23 4.61 7.35
N LEU A 18 15.35 3.96 7.69
CA LEU A 18 16.17 3.21 6.73
C LEU A 18 15.50 1.89 6.30
N GLN A 19 14.79 1.23 7.21
CA GLN A 19 14.08 -0.02 6.92
C GLN A 19 12.94 0.17 5.91
N LEU A 20 12.25 1.32 5.95
CA LEU A 20 11.25 1.67 4.94
C LEU A 20 11.88 1.85 3.56
N VAL A 21 13.06 2.49 3.44
CA VAL A 21 13.71 2.77 2.15
C VAL A 21 14.22 1.52 1.44
N LEU A 22 14.52 0.45 2.19
CA LEU A 22 15.03 -0.81 1.66
C LEU A 22 13.95 -1.86 1.37
N GLU A 23 12.65 -1.55 1.47
CA GLU A 23 11.60 -2.54 1.19
C GLU A 23 11.31 -2.62 -0.32
N PRO A 24 11.50 -3.79 -0.98
CA PRO A 24 11.23 -3.95 -2.42
C PRO A 24 9.81 -3.58 -2.84
N SER A 25 8.85 -3.64 -1.91
CA SER A 25 7.45 -3.26 -2.07
C SER A 25 7.26 -1.77 -2.41
N LEU A 26 8.16 -0.87 -1.98
CA LEU A 26 8.06 0.56 -2.27
C LEU A 26 8.42 0.92 -3.72
N GLN A 27 9.03 0.01 -4.48
CA GLN A 27 9.42 0.27 -5.88
C GLN A 27 8.18 0.45 -6.78
N LEU A 28 7.08 -0.24 -6.46
CA LEU A 28 5.79 -0.14 -7.14
C LEU A 28 5.01 1.12 -6.77
N LEU A 29 5.42 1.85 -5.74
CA LEU A 29 4.70 3.01 -5.24
C LEU A 29 5.15 4.30 -5.92
N SER A 30 4.18 5.17 -6.19
CA SER A 30 4.41 6.52 -6.71
C SER A 30 5.28 7.34 -5.75
N ARG A 31 5.99 8.35 -6.29
CA ARG A 31 6.78 9.30 -5.49
C ARG A 31 5.95 9.96 -4.38
N LYS A 32 4.67 10.24 -4.65
CA LYS A 32 3.72 10.81 -3.67
C LYS A 32 3.43 9.82 -2.54
N GLN A 33 3.15 8.55 -2.86
CA GLN A 33 2.88 7.50 -1.86
C GLN A 33 4.12 7.24 -0.99
N ARG A 34 5.31 7.18 -1.58
CA ARG A 34 6.57 7.05 -0.81
C ARG A 34 6.78 8.20 0.17
N ARG A 35 6.46 9.43 -0.23
CA ARG A 35 6.52 10.59 0.68
C ARG A 35 5.55 10.44 1.86
N LEU A 36 4.31 10.02 1.60
CA LEU A 36 3.30 9.80 2.64
C LEU A 36 3.71 8.72 3.63
N ILE A 37 4.28 7.62 3.14
CA ILE A 37 4.76 6.51 3.98
C ILE A 37 5.93 6.95 4.87
N ARG A 38 6.87 7.72 4.32
CA ARG A 38 7.98 8.29 5.11
C ARG A 38 7.49 9.25 6.19
N GLN A 39 6.41 9.98 5.93
CA GLN A 39 5.80 10.90 6.90
C GLN A 39 4.96 10.17 7.96
N ASN A 40 4.48 8.95 7.67
CA ASN A 40 3.59 8.18 8.53
C ASN A 40 4.04 6.71 8.60
N PRO A 41 5.00 6.37 9.47
CA PRO A 41 5.63 5.04 9.49
C PRO A 41 4.72 3.85 9.88
N GLY A 42 3.41 4.07 10.10
CA GLY A 42 2.41 3.01 10.32
C GLY A 42 1.37 2.87 9.19
N ILE A 43 1.36 3.78 8.20
CA ILE A 43 0.28 3.84 7.21
C ILE A 43 0.20 2.58 6.35
N LEU A 44 1.35 1.98 6.02
CA LEU A 44 1.39 0.72 5.26
C LEU A 44 0.72 -0.42 6.02
N HIS A 45 0.90 -0.48 7.34
CA HIS A 45 0.27 -1.50 8.16
C HIS A 45 -1.24 -1.34 8.16
N SER A 46 -1.75 -0.12 8.40
CA SER A 46 -3.19 0.18 8.35
C SER A 46 -3.80 -0.11 6.97
N VAL A 47 -3.14 0.31 5.89
CA VAL A 47 -3.57 0.04 4.51
C VAL A 47 -3.60 -1.47 4.25
N SER A 48 -2.59 -2.22 4.69
CA SER A 48 -2.54 -3.67 4.51
C SER A 48 -3.67 -4.38 5.26
N GLY A 49 -3.96 -3.99 6.50
CA GLY A 49 -5.05 -4.55 7.30
C GLY A 49 -6.43 -4.24 6.70
N GLY A 50 -6.61 -3.01 6.21
CA GLY A 50 -7.80 -2.58 5.48
C GLY A 50 -8.04 -3.39 4.22
N LEU A 51 -6.99 -3.62 3.44
CA LEU A 51 -7.03 -4.40 2.22
C LEU A 51 -7.37 -5.88 2.47
N GLN A 52 -6.81 -6.49 3.53
CA GLN A 52 -7.17 -7.85 3.94
C GLN A 52 -8.65 -7.96 4.32
N SER A 53 -9.17 -6.95 5.00
CA SER A 53 -10.59 -6.91 5.38
C SER A 53 -11.49 -6.70 4.16
N ALA A 54 -11.10 -5.82 3.23
CA ALA A 54 -11.78 -5.64 1.95
C ALA A 54 -11.83 -6.94 1.12
N VAL A 55 -10.72 -7.69 1.04
CA VAL A 55 -10.68 -8.99 0.33
C VAL A 55 -11.61 -10.01 1.01
N ARG A 56 -11.61 -10.08 2.34
CA ARG A 56 -12.48 -10.98 3.09
C ARG A 56 -13.96 -10.67 2.80
N GLU A 57 -14.32 -9.40 2.85
CA GLU A 57 -15.69 -8.94 2.58
C GLU A 57 -16.08 -9.20 1.12
N CYS A 58 -15.18 -8.94 0.17
CA CYS A 58 -15.39 -9.26 -1.24
C CYS A 58 -15.72 -10.75 -1.43
N LYS A 59 -14.91 -11.64 -0.85
CA LYS A 59 -15.17 -13.09 -0.91
C LYS A 59 -16.49 -13.47 -0.25
N TRP A 60 -16.83 -12.86 0.88
CA TRP A 60 -18.09 -13.09 1.56
C TRP A 60 -19.30 -12.69 0.71
N GLN A 61 -19.27 -11.50 0.10
CA GLN A 61 -20.35 -10.95 -0.72
C GLN A 61 -20.58 -11.76 -1.99
N PHE A 62 -19.50 -12.28 -2.57
CA PHE A 62 -19.52 -13.01 -3.83
C PHE A 62 -19.48 -14.54 -3.68
N ARG A 63 -19.60 -15.09 -2.47
CA ARG A 63 -19.42 -16.54 -2.19
C ARG A 63 -20.37 -17.46 -2.97
N ASN A 64 -21.56 -16.97 -3.34
CA ASN A 64 -22.57 -17.72 -4.10
C ASN A 64 -22.66 -17.28 -5.57
N ARG A 65 -21.67 -16.54 -6.08
CA ARG A 65 -21.61 -16.04 -7.46
C ARG A 65 -20.57 -16.81 -8.26
N ARG A 66 -20.76 -16.90 -9.59
CA ARG A 66 -19.77 -17.50 -10.51
C ARG A 66 -18.42 -16.78 -10.44
N TRP A 67 -18.47 -15.47 -10.23
CA TRP A 67 -17.30 -14.66 -9.91
C TRP A 67 -17.24 -14.53 -8.38
N ASN A 68 -16.29 -15.20 -7.75
CA ASN A 68 -16.16 -15.37 -6.29
C ASN A 68 -15.06 -14.49 -5.68
N CYS A 69 -14.81 -13.33 -6.28
CA CYS A 69 -13.70 -12.44 -5.94
C CYS A 69 -12.30 -13.11 -6.00
N PRO A 70 -11.84 -13.50 -7.21
CA PRO A 70 -10.50 -14.02 -7.40
C PRO A 70 -9.46 -12.97 -7.03
N THR A 71 -8.51 -13.35 -6.19
CA THR A 71 -7.43 -12.48 -5.68
C THR A 71 -6.08 -13.09 -5.98
N ALA A 72 -5.10 -12.28 -6.37
CA ALA A 72 -3.74 -12.70 -6.70
C ALA A 72 -2.74 -12.26 -5.63
N SER A 73 -1.70 -13.07 -5.37
CA SER A 73 -0.63 -12.75 -4.41
C SER A 73 0.42 -11.76 -4.95
N GLY A 74 0.10 -11.03 -6.03
CA GLY A 74 1.02 -10.11 -6.71
C GLY A 74 0.67 -8.63 -6.52
N PRO A 75 1.39 -7.72 -7.19
CA PRO A 75 1.14 -6.27 -7.08
C PRO A 75 -0.26 -5.85 -7.52
N HIS A 76 -0.93 -6.68 -8.32
CA HIS A 76 -2.29 -6.47 -8.79
C HIS A 76 -3.26 -7.47 -8.11
N LEU A 77 -3.64 -7.19 -6.86
CA LEU A 77 -4.51 -8.08 -6.06
C LEU A 77 -5.82 -8.46 -6.76
N PHE A 78 -6.52 -7.48 -7.34
CA PHE A 78 -7.78 -7.71 -8.07
C PHE A 78 -7.57 -7.93 -9.58
N GLY A 79 -6.32 -7.97 -10.06
CA GLY A 79 -5.99 -8.13 -11.47
C GLY A 79 -6.55 -7.02 -12.36
N LYS A 80 -7.01 -7.37 -13.57
CA LYS A 80 -7.55 -6.40 -14.56
C LYS A 80 -9.01 -6.02 -14.33
N ILE A 81 -9.71 -6.62 -13.35
CA ILE A 81 -11.13 -6.32 -13.10
C ILE A 81 -11.33 -4.85 -12.74
N VAL A 82 -10.40 -4.28 -11.97
CA VAL A 82 -10.44 -2.86 -11.54
C VAL A 82 -10.35 -1.87 -12.69
N ASN A 83 -9.90 -2.31 -13.87
CA ASN A 83 -9.86 -1.50 -15.08
C ASN A 83 -11.13 -1.64 -15.94
N ARG A 84 -12.07 -2.51 -15.56
CA ARG A 84 -13.34 -2.73 -16.26
C ARG A 84 -14.48 -2.02 -15.52
N GLY A 85 -15.35 -1.34 -16.26
CA GLY A 85 -16.58 -0.76 -15.72
C GLY A 85 -17.67 -1.81 -15.54
N CYS A 86 -17.60 -2.57 -14.45
CA CYS A 86 -18.61 -3.59 -14.11
C CYS A 86 -19.02 -3.50 -12.64
N ARG A 87 -20.11 -4.20 -12.28
CA ARG A 87 -20.69 -4.18 -10.93
C ARG A 87 -19.69 -4.68 -9.88
N GLU A 88 -18.90 -5.69 -10.24
CA GLU A 88 -17.86 -6.30 -9.41
C GLU A 88 -16.79 -5.25 -9.04
N THR A 89 -16.38 -4.44 -10.01
CA THR A 89 -15.42 -3.36 -9.82
C THR A 89 -15.94 -2.28 -8.89
N ALA A 90 -17.21 -1.88 -9.06
CA ALA A 90 -17.84 -0.89 -8.19
C ALA A 90 -17.85 -1.35 -6.72
N ILE A 91 -18.16 -2.64 -6.49
CA ILE A 91 -18.13 -3.21 -5.14
C ILE A 91 -16.70 -3.27 -4.59
N ILE A 92 -15.71 -3.67 -5.39
CA ILE A 92 -14.29 -3.67 -4.99
C ILE A 92 -13.83 -2.27 -4.57
N PHE A 93 -14.16 -1.23 -5.34
CA PHE A 93 -13.78 0.14 -4.98
C PHE A 93 -14.48 0.62 -3.70
N ALA A 94 -15.76 0.29 -3.52
CA ALA A 94 -16.51 0.65 -2.32
C ALA A 94 -15.89 0.03 -1.06
N ILE A 95 -15.65 -1.30 -1.06
CA ILE A 95 -15.09 -1.99 0.10
C ILE A 95 -13.63 -1.62 0.37
N THR A 96 -12.83 -1.36 -0.67
CA THR A 96 -11.41 -0.97 -0.49
C THR A 96 -11.32 0.45 0.08
N SER A 97 -12.20 1.36 -0.37
CA SER A 97 -12.28 2.71 0.20
C SER A 97 -12.79 2.70 1.64
N ALA A 98 -13.67 1.76 2.00
CA ALA A 98 -14.16 1.60 3.37
C ALA A 98 -13.14 0.92 4.30
N GLY A 99 -12.25 0.08 3.76
CA GLY A 99 -11.28 -0.68 4.55
C GLY A 99 -10.05 0.13 4.95
N VAL A 100 -9.68 1.17 4.20
CA VAL A 100 -8.53 2.03 4.51
C VAL A 100 -9.01 3.25 5.32
N PRO A 101 -8.62 3.39 6.60
CA PRO A 101 -9.04 4.50 7.46
C PRO A 101 -8.33 5.82 7.14
#